data_AF-A0A938GAC6-F1
#
_entry.id   AF-A0A938GAC6-F1
#
_cell.length_a   1.000
_cell.length_b   1.000
_cell.length_c   1.000
_cell.angle_alpha   90.00
_cell.angle_beta   90.00
_cell.angle_gamma   90.00
#
_symmetry.space_group_name_H-M   'P 1'
#
loop_
_entity.id
_entity.type
_entity.pdbx_description
1 polymer ?
#
loop_
_entity_poly.entity_id
_entity_poly.type
_entity_poly.pdbx_seq_one_letter_code
_entity_poly.pdbx_strand_id
1 'polypeptide(L)'
;ERSSATREELMQLYIRAEVLRLTNIRAGQMRKAGVPGPEGSIGKMASADLNKDTYAFCMHLMGANGMLYGDYALTRPRTAMGPVDALQKAFLRSRANSIEGGTSEVMRNILGERVLGLPGDVRVDRDRPWSEVPRN
;
A
#
# COMPACT_ATOMS: atom_id res chain seq x y z
N GLU A 1 12.16 22.26 7.61
CA GLU A 1 11.84 23.26 8.66
C GLU A 1 10.68 22.78 9.51
N ARG A 2 10.63 23.14 10.81
CA ARG A 2 9.52 22.80 11.70
C ARG A 2 8.42 23.86 11.55
N SER A 3 7.68 23.81 10.44
CA SER A 3 6.53 24.69 10.23
C SER A 3 5.25 24.10 10.85
N SER A 4 4.23 24.95 11.06
CA SER A 4 2.90 24.50 11.48
C SER A 4 2.28 23.51 10.48
N ALA A 5 2.42 23.79 9.18
CA ALA A 5 1.96 22.92 8.10
C ALA A 5 2.65 21.55 8.10
N THR A 6 3.97 21.51 8.28
CA THR A 6 4.75 20.26 8.38
C THR A 6 4.31 19.44 9.61
N ARG A 7 4.01 20.10 10.73
CA ARG A 7 3.49 19.44 11.93
C ARG A 7 2.09 18.86 11.68
N GLU A 8 1.23 19.61 11.00
CA GLU A 8 -0.11 19.16 10.66
C GLU A 8 -0.08 17.92 9.75
N GLU A 9 0.74 17.94 8.70
CA GLU A 9 0.92 16.80 7.80
C GLU A 9 1.44 15.55 8.55
N LEU A 10 2.44 15.72 9.41
CA LEU A 10 2.92 14.64 10.28
C LEU A 10 1.79 14.07 11.15
N MET A 11 0.97 14.93 11.74
CA MET A 11 -0.16 14.49 12.58
C MET A 11 -1.21 13.74 11.76
N GLN A 12 -1.51 14.17 10.53
CA GLN A 12 -2.43 13.45 9.64
C GLN A 12 -1.91 12.05 9.29
N LEU A 13 -0.62 11.93 8.97
CA LEU A 13 0.01 10.63 8.72
C LEU A 13 -0.02 9.73 9.96
N TYR A 14 0.26 10.28 11.14
CA TYR A 14 0.19 9.55 12.41
C TYR A 14 -1.23 9.04 12.70
N ILE A 15 -2.24 9.89 12.55
CA ILE A 15 -3.65 9.50 12.73
C ILE A 15 -4.02 8.36 11.78
N ARG A 16 -3.65 8.48 10.49
CA ARG A 16 -3.91 7.42 9.50
C ARG A 16 -3.19 6.11 9.86
N ALA A 17 -1.98 6.17 10.39
CA ALA A 17 -1.24 5.00 10.88
C ALA A 17 -1.94 4.32 12.06
N GLU A 18 -2.45 5.10 13.02
CA GLU A 18 -3.19 4.57 14.17
C GLU A 18 -4.53 3.95 13.75
N VAL A 19 -5.27 4.59 12.84
CA VAL A 19 -6.51 4.03 12.29
C VAL A 19 -6.23 2.71 11.56
N LEU A 20 -5.15 2.64 10.78
CA LEU A 20 -4.74 1.41 10.11
C LEU A 20 -4.34 0.32 11.13
N ARG A 21 -3.58 0.67 12.18
CA ARG A 21 -3.19 -0.26 13.25
C ARG A 21 -4.42 -0.85 13.92
N LEU A 22 -5.38 -0.02 14.31
CA LEU A 22 -6.64 -0.47 14.93
C LEU A 22 -7.47 -1.32 13.97
N THR A 23 -7.53 -0.94 12.68
CA THR A 23 -8.21 -1.72 11.63
C THR A 23 -7.61 -3.12 11.49
N ASN A 24 -6.27 -3.22 11.49
CA ASN A 24 -5.56 -4.50 11.40
C ASN A 24 -5.75 -5.35 12.67
N ILE A 25 -5.79 -4.74 13.85
CA ILE A 25 -6.12 -5.46 15.10
C ILE A 25 -7.54 -6.04 14.99
N ARG A 26 -8.53 -5.23 14.59
CA ARG A 26 -9.92 -5.69 14.40
C ARG A 26 -10.01 -6.81 13.38
N ALA A 27 -9.36 -6.67 12.22
CA ALA A 27 -9.30 -7.73 11.22
C ALA A 27 -8.66 -9.01 11.79
N GLY A 28 -7.60 -8.87 12.59
CA GLY A 28 -6.96 -9.97 13.31
C GLY A 28 -7.90 -10.71 14.26
N GLN A 29 -8.77 -10.00 14.99
CA GLN A 29 -9.76 -10.63 15.86
C GLN A 29 -10.91 -11.29 15.08
N MET A 30 -11.40 -10.64 14.03
CA MET A 30 -12.44 -11.21 13.16
C MET A 30 -11.99 -12.53 12.52
N ARG A 31 -10.70 -12.64 12.15
CA ARG A 31 -10.12 -13.91 11.65
C ARG A 31 -10.21 -15.06 12.66
N LYS A 32 -10.21 -14.77 13.96
CA LYS A 32 -10.34 -15.79 15.01
C LYS A 32 -11.79 -16.14 15.29
N ALA A 33 -12.72 -15.23 14.99
CA ALA A 33 -14.15 -15.38 15.28
C ALA A 33 -14.93 -16.15 14.19
N GLY A 34 -14.32 -16.41 13.03
CA GLY A 34 -14.97 -17.15 11.95
C GLY A 34 -14.35 -16.86 10.58
N VAL A 35 -15.15 -16.98 9.53
CA VAL A 35 -14.71 -16.73 8.15
C VAL A 35 -14.40 -15.24 7.98
N PRO A 36 -13.15 -14.87 7.66
CA PRO A 36 -12.78 -13.47 7.46
C PRO A 36 -13.44 -12.94 6.18
N GLY A 37 -13.92 -11.69 6.24
CA GLY A 37 -14.44 -10.98 5.09
C GLY A 37 -13.34 -10.24 4.31
N PRO A 38 -13.70 -9.17 3.58
CA PRO A 38 -12.76 -8.38 2.78
C PRO A 38 -11.94 -7.37 3.60
N GLU A 39 -11.84 -7.50 4.93
CA GLU A 39 -11.10 -6.56 5.77
C GLU A 39 -9.60 -6.50 5.42
N GLY A 40 -9.05 -7.62 4.92
CA GLY A 40 -7.68 -7.68 4.41
C GLY A 40 -7.46 -6.75 3.22
N SER A 41 -8.44 -6.61 2.33
CA SER A 41 -8.36 -5.72 1.18
C SER A 41 -8.36 -4.25 1.59
N ILE A 42 -9.14 -3.90 2.62
CA ILE A 42 -9.13 -2.56 3.23
C ILE A 42 -7.73 -2.26 3.79
N GLY A 43 -7.21 -3.15 4.64
CA GLY A 43 -5.91 -2.97 5.27
C GLY A 43 -4.77 -2.87 4.25
N LYS A 44 -4.80 -3.69 3.20
CA LYS A 44 -3.79 -3.67 2.13
C LYS A 44 -3.78 -2.34 1.38
N MET A 45 -4.94 -1.87 0.94
CA MET A 45 -5.04 -0.62 0.19
C MET A 45 -4.63 0.58 1.05
N ALA A 46 -5.17 0.69 2.26
CA ALA A 46 -4.85 1.78 3.18
C ALA A 46 -3.36 1.79 3.56
N SER A 47 -2.75 0.62 3.77
CA SER A 47 -1.31 0.48 4.03
C SER A 47 -0.46 0.93 2.83
N ALA A 48 -0.84 0.54 1.61
CA ALA A 48 -0.12 0.93 0.40
C ALA A 48 -0.11 2.46 0.22
N ASP A 49 -1.26 3.12 0.41
CA ASP A 49 -1.37 4.57 0.29
C ASP A 49 -0.63 5.30 1.41
N LEU A 50 -0.83 4.86 2.66
CA LEU A 50 -0.13 5.46 3.79
C LEU A 50 1.40 5.35 3.67
N ASN A 51 1.93 4.21 3.23
CA ASN A 51 3.38 4.04 3.06
C ASN A 51 3.93 4.98 1.99
N LYS A 52 3.26 5.14 0.85
CA LYS A 52 3.68 6.08 -0.20
C LYS A 52 3.74 7.51 0.35
N ASP A 53 2.69 7.93 1.05
CA ASP A 53 2.60 9.29 1.59
C ASP A 53 3.64 9.53 2.70
N THR A 54 3.85 8.54 3.57
CA THR A 54 4.84 8.61 4.66
C THR A 54 6.25 8.78 4.13
N TYR A 55 6.66 7.98 3.14
CA TYR A 55 7.99 8.10 2.59
C TYR A 55 8.14 9.34 1.69
N ALA A 56 7.07 9.79 1.01
CA ALA A 56 7.08 11.07 0.31
C ALA A 56 7.30 12.23 1.29
N PHE A 57 6.65 12.21 2.45
CA PHE A 57 6.85 13.18 3.52
C PHE A 57 8.29 13.13 4.06
N CYS A 58 8.88 11.95 4.25
CA CYS A 58 10.30 11.84 4.58
C CYS A 58 11.20 12.50 3.54
N MET A 59 10.93 12.33 2.25
CA MET A 59 11.70 13.00 1.18
C MET A 59 11.54 14.52 1.28
N HIS A 60 10.33 15.01 1.54
CA HIS A 60 10.07 16.43 1.73
C HIS A 60 10.86 17.01 2.91
N LEU A 61 10.88 16.31 4.06
CA LEU A 61 11.64 16.74 5.24
C LEU A 61 13.16 16.83 4.99
N MET A 62 13.69 15.97 4.11
CA MET A 62 15.11 15.96 3.76
C MET A 62 15.49 17.06 2.75
N GLY A 63 14.51 17.67 2.09
CA GLY A 63 14.74 18.67 1.05
C GLY A 63 15.62 18.14 -0.07
N ALA A 64 16.61 18.93 -0.50
CA ALA A 64 17.49 18.56 -1.61
C ALA A 64 18.29 17.27 -1.36
N ASN A 65 18.61 16.96 -0.09
CA ASN A 65 19.31 15.72 0.26
C ASN A 65 18.49 14.46 -0.05
N GLY A 66 17.16 14.58 -0.16
CA GLY A 66 16.29 13.48 -0.58
C GLY A 66 16.49 13.02 -2.03
N MET A 67 17.18 13.80 -2.85
CA MET A 67 17.53 13.42 -4.21
C MET A 67 18.83 12.61 -4.31
N LEU A 68 19.58 12.51 -3.21
CA LEU A 68 20.89 11.86 -3.18
C LEU A 68 20.80 10.45 -2.58
N TYR A 69 21.67 9.55 -3.04
CA TYR A 69 21.95 8.27 -2.38
C TYR A 69 23.28 8.36 -1.64
N GLY A 70 23.46 7.53 -0.59
CA GLY A 70 24.72 7.47 0.14
C GLY A 70 25.87 6.89 -0.68
N ASP A 71 25.56 6.00 -1.63
CA ASP A 71 26.50 5.45 -2.61
C ASP A 71 25.75 5.06 -3.90
N TYR A 72 26.46 5.08 -5.02
CA TYR A 72 25.98 4.74 -6.36
C TYR A 72 26.64 3.46 -6.91
N ALA A 73 27.49 2.79 -6.13
CA ALA A 73 28.06 1.50 -6.52
C ALA A 73 26.96 0.46 -6.78
N LEU A 74 27.06 -0.24 -7.91
CA LEU A 74 26.12 -1.30 -8.30
C LEU A 74 26.40 -2.58 -7.51
N THR A 75 26.00 -2.59 -6.24
CA THR A 75 26.17 -3.73 -5.33
C THR A 75 24.85 -4.50 -5.19
N ARG A 76 24.91 -5.82 -5.31
CA ARG A 76 23.73 -6.68 -5.05
C ARG A 76 23.36 -6.58 -3.56
N PRO A 77 22.13 -6.20 -3.21
CA PRO A 77 21.70 -6.18 -1.81
C PRO A 77 21.78 -7.56 -1.18
N ARG A 78 22.30 -7.63 0.05
CA ARG A 78 22.34 -8.88 0.84
C ARG A 78 21.00 -9.18 1.54
N THR A 79 20.16 -8.17 1.71
CA THR A 79 18.82 -8.28 2.28
C THR A 79 17.82 -7.53 1.40
N ALA A 80 16.57 -7.98 1.38
CA ALA A 80 15.49 -7.31 0.64
C ALA A 80 15.19 -5.90 1.22
N MET A 81 15.39 -5.73 2.54
CA MET A 81 15.31 -4.46 3.26
C MET A 81 16.56 -4.33 4.13
N GLY A 82 17.42 -3.37 3.82
CA GLY A 82 18.66 -3.09 4.55
C GLY A 82 18.62 -1.74 5.27
N PRO A 83 19.46 -1.51 6.30
CA PRO A 83 19.46 -0.29 7.10
C PRO A 83 20.13 0.95 6.44
N VAL A 84 20.79 0.81 5.28
CA VAL A 84 21.62 1.88 4.66
C VAL A 84 20.99 2.34 3.34
N ASP A 85 20.89 3.67 3.12
CA ASP A 85 20.07 4.37 2.11
C ASP A 85 18.55 4.16 2.26
N ALA A 86 18.14 3.98 3.51
CA ALA A 86 16.84 3.43 3.88
C ALA A 86 15.64 4.23 3.36
N LEU A 87 15.66 5.57 3.42
CA LEU A 87 14.46 6.37 3.14
C LEU A 87 14.21 6.59 1.65
N GLN A 88 15.24 6.91 0.85
CA GLN A 88 15.12 7.07 -0.59
C GLN A 88 14.76 5.73 -1.26
N LYS A 89 15.45 4.65 -0.87
CA LYS A 89 15.13 3.30 -1.36
C LYS A 89 13.74 2.87 -0.92
N ALA A 90 13.34 3.14 0.33
CA ALA A 90 11.99 2.83 0.79
C ALA A 90 10.92 3.68 0.09
N PHE A 91 11.19 4.96 -0.21
CA PHE A 91 10.31 5.80 -1.01
C PHE A 91 10.05 5.19 -2.39
N LEU A 92 11.11 4.80 -3.10
CA LEU A 92 10.96 4.11 -4.39
C LEU A 92 10.22 2.77 -4.25
N ARG A 93 10.59 1.97 -3.25
CA ARG A 93 9.99 0.66 -2.99
C ARG A 93 8.51 0.75 -2.61
N SER A 94 8.10 1.82 -1.93
CA SER A 94 6.72 2.03 -1.49
C SER A 94 5.73 2.07 -2.66
N ARG A 95 6.17 2.46 -3.86
CA ARG A 95 5.35 2.50 -5.08
C ARG A 95 4.84 1.11 -5.44
N ALA A 96 5.69 0.09 -5.29
CA ALA A 96 5.34 -1.29 -5.56
C ALA A 96 4.21 -1.81 -4.65
N ASN A 97 4.02 -1.26 -3.44
CA ASN A 97 2.96 -1.67 -2.52
C ASN A 97 1.55 -1.53 -3.13
N SER A 98 1.37 -0.59 -4.06
CA SER A 98 0.09 -0.40 -4.76
C SER A 98 -0.15 -1.42 -5.89
N ILE A 99 0.84 -2.24 -6.22
CA ILE A 99 0.80 -3.22 -7.32
C ILE A 99 0.87 -4.64 -6.76
N GLU A 100 1.85 -4.92 -5.90
CA GLU A 100 2.09 -6.25 -5.35
C GLU A 100 1.01 -6.68 -4.36
N GLY A 101 0.83 -7.99 -4.22
CA GLY A 101 -0.19 -8.55 -3.32
C GLY A 101 -1.63 -8.20 -3.73
N GLY A 102 -1.85 -7.89 -5.01
CA GLY A 102 -3.11 -7.44 -5.60
C GLY A 102 -3.17 -5.93 -5.72
N THR A 103 -3.39 -5.38 -6.90
CA THR A 103 -3.30 -3.93 -7.15
C THR A 103 -4.35 -3.13 -6.35
N SER A 104 -4.12 -1.83 -6.15
CA SER A 104 -5.11 -0.96 -5.49
C SER A 104 -6.46 -0.95 -6.21
N GLU A 105 -6.46 -1.10 -7.54
CA GLU A 105 -7.66 -1.21 -8.38
C GLU A 105 -8.42 -2.49 -8.06
N VAL A 106 -7.73 -3.64 -8.01
CA VAL A 106 -8.34 -4.92 -7.64
C VAL A 106 -8.91 -4.86 -6.22
N MET A 107 -8.21 -4.22 -5.27
CA MET A 107 -8.74 -4.03 -3.93
C MET A 107 -10.01 -3.18 -3.92
N ARG A 108 -10.06 -2.07 -4.69
CA ARG A 108 -11.29 -1.26 -4.83
C ARG A 108 -12.44 -2.05 -5.43
N ASN A 109 -12.18 -2.90 -6.43
CA ASN A 109 -13.20 -3.78 -7.00
C ASN A 109 -13.73 -4.77 -5.96
N ILE A 110 -12.86 -5.40 -5.16
CA ILE A 110 -13.28 -6.27 -4.06
C ILE A 110 -14.17 -5.52 -3.06
N LEU A 111 -13.81 -4.29 -2.69
CA LEU A 111 -14.62 -3.49 -1.78
C LEU A 111 -15.96 -3.09 -2.41
N GLY A 112 -15.97 -2.68 -3.67
CA GLY A 112 -17.18 -2.38 -4.41
C GLY A 112 -18.15 -3.57 -4.44
N GLU A 113 -17.67 -4.72 -4.89
CA GLU A 113 -18.49 -5.92 -5.08
C GLU A 113 -18.88 -6.59 -3.75
N ARG A 114 -17.93 -6.78 -2.83
CA ARG A 114 -18.14 -7.60 -1.62
C ARG A 114 -18.53 -6.82 -0.37
N VAL A 115 -18.24 -5.52 -0.30
CA VAL A 115 -18.63 -4.67 0.83
C VAL A 115 -19.84 -3.82 0.47
N LEU A 116 -19.80 -3.17 -0.69
CA LEU A 116 -20.84 -2.21 -1.09
C LEU A 116 -21.94 -2.84 -1.95
N GLY A 117 -21.77 -4.07 -2.43
CA GLY A 117 -22.75 -4.75 -3.28
C GLY A 117 -22.91 -4.13 -4.68
N LEU A 118 -21.90 -3.39 -5.14
CA LEU A 118 -21.89 -2.80 -6.47
C LEU A 118 -21.75 -3.89 -7.55
N PRO A 119 -22.28 -3.66 -8.77
CA PRO A 119 -22.01 -4.53 -9.90
C PRO A 119 -20.50 -4.64 -10.15
N GLY A 120 -20.03 -5.87 -10.44
CA GLY A 120 -18.65 -6.08 -10.81
C GLY A 120 -18.33 -5.57 -12.20
N ASP A 121 -17.03 -5.43 -12.49
CA ASP A 121 -16.56 -5.08 -13.84
C ASP A 121 -17.09 -6.07 -14.89
N VAL A 122 -17.28 -5.59 -16.12
CA VAL A 122 -17.72 -6.42 -17.24
C VAL A 122 -16.67 -7.50 -17.51
N ARG A 123 -17.03 -8.76 -17.25
CA ARG A 123 -16.21 -9.94 -17.50
C ARG A 123 -16.95 -10.85 -18.46
N VAL A 124 -16.46 -10.98 -19.68
CA VAL A 124 -17.08 -11.81 -20.73
C VAL A 124 -16.75 -13.30 -20.60
N ASP A 125 -15.84 -13.63 -19.68
CA ASP A 125 -15.23 -14.94 -19.48
C ASP A 125 -15.56 -15.58 -18.13
N ARG A 126 -16.28 -14.88 -17.24
CA ARG A 126 -16.49 -15.29 -15.84
C ARG A 126 -17.06 -16.70 -15.70
N ASP A 127 -18.00 -17.05 -16.58
CA ASP A 127 -18.74 -18.31 -16.52
C ASP A 127 -18.23 -19.33 -17.56
N ARG A 128 -17.03 -19.09 -18.14
CA ARG A 128 -16.41 -19.97 -19.12
C ARG A 128 -15.09 -20.56 -18.60
N PRO A 129 -14.80 -21.83 -18.88
CA PRO A 129 -13.46 -22.39 -18.67
C PRO A 129 -12.39 -21.59 -19.42
N TRP A 130 -11.17 -21.52 -18.88
CA TRP A 130 -10.05 -20.82 -19.51
C TRP A 130 -9.78 -21.25 -20.97
N SER A 131 -10.08 -22.52 -21.32
CA SER A 131 -9.96 -23.04 -22.68
C SER A 131 -10.90 -22.38 -23.69
N GLU A 132 -12.00 -21.77 -23.23
CA GLU A 132 -13.05 -21.16 -24.06
C GLU A 132 -12.95 -19.64 -24.13
N VAL A 133 -11.93 -19.05 -23.48
CA VAL A 133 -11.68 -17.60 -23.52
C VAL A 133 -11.03 -17.24 -24.86
N PRO A 134 -11.61 -16.33 -25.66
CA PRO A 134 -11.03 -15.90 -26.93
C PRO A 134 -9.61 -15.37 -26.76
N ARG A 135 -8.68 -15.82 -27.60
CA ARG A 135 -7.30 -15.33 -27.63
C ARG A 135 -7.10 -14.45 -28.85
N ASN A 136 -6.33 -13.37 -28.68
CA ASN A 136 -5.84 -12.55 -29.79
C ASN A 136 -4.71 -13.28 -30.53
#